data_AF-A0A1S1SPF9-F1
#
_entry.id   AF-A0A1S1SPF9-F1
#
_cell.length_a   1.000
_cell.length_b   1.000
_cell.length_c   1.000
_cell.angle_alpha   90.00
_cell.angle_beta   90.00
_cell.angle_gamma   90.00
#
_symmetry.space_group_name_H-M   'P 1'
#
loop_
_entity.id
_entity.type
_entity.pdbx_description
1 polymer ?
#
loop_
_entity_poly.entity_id
_entity_poly.type
_entity_poly.pdbx_seq_one_letter_code
_entity_poly.pdbx_strand_id
1 'polypeptide(L)'
;MVTILRGDGAEIYETKGGITVTRQRRPTPYADAVSSYIDKLDERRGAVFSSNYEYPGRYTRWDTAIVDPPLGLSCFGRDVWIETYNERGEVILGFIAEKLKTVSELVLGASTARRLDLTVKTPDRVFAEEERSKTPTVFTVLRAVTDLFYSQPDASIGFYGAFGYDLAFQFEAIDLKLKRPADQRDMVLYLPDEILVVDNYSAKAWVDRYDFAKGGVSTEGKSGEIAAEPFRQTDAIPPKSDHWPGEYAELVVKAKESFRKGDLFEVVPGQKFMERCESKPSDISKRLKATNPSPYSFFINLGNQEYLVGASPEMFVRVSGRRIETCPISGTIKRGDDPIADSEQILKLLNSKKDESELTMCSDVDRNDKSRVCVPGSVKVIGRRQIEMYSRLIHTVDHIEGRLRDDMDAFDAFLSHAWAVTVTGAPKLWAMRFIESNEKSPRAWYGGAIGMVGFNGDMNTGLTLRTIRIKDGIAEVRAGATLLYDSNPEEEEAETELKASAMLAAIRDAKIANSAKAARDVAPVGAGVNILLVDHEDSFVHTLANYFRQTGATVTTVRTPAPEEVFDRLDPDLVVLSPGPGNPKDFDCKAMIKTARARDLPIFGVCL
;
A
#
# COMPACT_ATOMS: atom_id res chain seq x y z
N MET A 1 -4.73 -4.48 -33.80
CA MET A 1 -3.64 -3.49 -33.92
C MET A 1 -2.35 -4.26 -34.11
N VAL A 2 -1.50 -3.89 -35.08
CA VAL A 2 -0.21 -4.55 -35.34
C VAL A 2 0.86 -3.76 -34.59
N THR A 3 1.61 -4.41 -33.70
CA THR A 3 2.81 -3.82 -33.10
C THR A 3 3.97 -3.95 -34.08
N ILE A 4 4.60 -2.85 -34.46
CA ILE A 4 5.75 -2.82 -35.37
C ILE A 4 7.01 -2.59 -34.54
N LEU A 5 8.01 -3.46 -34.70
CA LEU A 5 9.33 -3.27 -34.13
C LEU A 5 10.18 -2.41 -35.08
N ARG A 6 10.69 -1.28 -34.59
CA ARG A 6 11.68 -0.47 -35.31
C ARG A 6 13.07 -1.09 -35.20
N GLY A 7 13.98 -0.68 -36.11
CA GLY A 7 15.38 -1.13 -36.11
C GLY A 7 16.19 -0.74 -34.87
N ASP A 8 15.69 0.21 -34.06
CA ASP A 8 16.24 0.62 -32.77
C ASP A 8 15.66 -0.16 -31.57
N GLY A 9 14.76 -1.13 -31.82
CA GLY A 9 14.08 -1.92 -30.80
C GLY A 9 12.83 -1.26 -30.19
N ALA A 10 12.43 -0.06 -30.66
CA ALA A 10 11.20 0.58 -30.21
C ALA A 10 9.96 -0.15 -30.77
N GLU A 11 8.92 -0.21 -29.95
CA GLU A 11 7.61 -0.75 -30.34
C GLU A 11 6.68 0.38 -30.75
N ILE A 12 5.99 0.22 -31.88
CA ILE A 12 4.97 1.16 -32.34
C ILE A 12 3.64 0.48 -32.45
N TYR A 13 2.62 1.12 -31.89
CA TYR A 13 1.23 0.71 -32.03
C TYR A 13 0.33 1.93 -32.14
N GLU A 14 -0.87 1.72 -32.68
CA GLU A 14 -1.90 2.75 -32.79
C GLU A 14 -3.01 2.47 -31.77
N THR A 15 -3.44 3.49 -31.04
CA THR A 15 -4.56 3.40 -30.11
C THR A 15 -5.90 3.39 -30.85
N LYS A 16 -6.98 2.99 -30.17
CA LYS A 16 -8.34 3.08 -30.71
C LYS A 16 -8.72 4.51 -31.14
N GLY A 17 -8.19 5.51 -30.45
CA GLY A 17 -8.38 6.92 -30.75
C GLY A 17 -7.49 7.47 -31.87
N GLY A 18 -6.72 6.64 -32.57
CA GLY A 18 -5.83 7.04 -33.67
C GLY A 18 -4.60 7.80 -33.22
N ILE A 19 -4.11 7.55 -32.00
CA ILE A 19 -2.82 8.06 -31.53
C ILE A 19 -1.76 7.01 -31.84
N THR A 20 -0.71 7.40 -32.56
CA THR A 20 0.48 6.58 -32.72
C THR A 20 1.32 6.70 -31.46
N VAL A 21 1.56 5.57 -30.80
CA VAL A 21 2.42 5.48 -29.61
C VAL A 21 3.71 4.78 -29.99
N THR A 22 4.83 5.41 -29.64
CA THR A 22 6.16 4.79 -29.72
C THR A 22 6.64 4.51 -28.30
N ARG A 23 6.89 3.25 -27.98
CA ARG A 23 7.41 2.79 -26.69
C ARG A 23 8.87 2.36 -26.82
N GLN A 24 9.75 3.00 -26.08
CA GLN A 24 11.15 2.61 -25.94
C GLN A 24 11.38 1.97 -24.57
N ARG A 25 11.89 0.75 -24.55
CA ARG A 25 12.21 0.02 -23.33
C ARG A 25 13.72 0.03 -23.07
N ARG A 26 14.14 0.53 -21.91
CA ARG A 26 15.55 0.50 -21.47
C ARG A 26 15.71 -0.33 -20.20
N PRO A 27 16.61 -1.32 -20.14
CA PRO A 27 16.87 -2.06 -18.91
C PRO A 27 17.48 -1.14 -17.85
N THR A 28 17.22 -1.42 -16.57
CA THR A 28 17.82 -0.72 -15.44
C THR A 28 18.24 -1.72 -14.35
N PRO A 29 19.27 -1.43 -13.52
CA PRO A 29 19.67 -2.33 -12.45
C PRO A 29 18.52 -2.59 -11.46
N TYR A 30 18.29 -3.87 -11.14
CA TYR A 30 17.21 -4.31 -10.26
C TYR A 30 17.39 -3.88 -8.78
N ALA A 31 18.61 -4.02 -8.24
CA ALA A 31 18.87 -4.00 -6.79
C ALA A 31 18.39 -2.73 -6.04
N ASP A 32 18.24 -1.60 -6.73
CA ASP A 32 17.80 -0.32 -6.15
C ASP A 32 16.87 0.47 -7.08
N ALA A 33 16.22 -0.21 -8.03
CA ALA A 33 15.46 0.44 -9.10
C ALA A 33 14.46 1.48 -8.55
N VAL A 34 13.76 1.13 -7.47
CA VAL A 34 12.69 1.96 -6.86
C VAL A 34 13.23 3.01 -5.89
N SER A 35 14.37 2.75 -5.23
CA SER A 35 14.92 3.60 -4.16
C SER A 35 15.11 5.04 -4.64
N SER A 36 15.65 5.21 -5.85
CA SER A 36 15.87 6.53 -6.46
C SER A 36 14.57 7.29 -6.78
N TYR A 37 13.48 6.57 -7.08
CA TYR A 37 12.18 7.18 -7.35
C TYR A 37 11.52 7.65 -6.06
N ILE A 38 11.65 6.88 -4.97
CA ILE A 38 11.17 7.30 -3.64
C ILE A 38 11.81 8.63 -3.23
N ASP A 39 13.11 8.81 -3.41
CA ASP A 39 13.78 10.06 -3.03
C ASP A 39 13.35 11.25 -3.89
N LYS A 40 13.14 11.03 -5.19
CA LYS A 40 12.65 12.08 -6.10
C LYS A 40 11.26 12.59 -5.69
N LEU A 41 10.41 11.72 -5.15
CA LEU A 41 9.04 12.11 -4.78
C LEU A 41 8.98 13.11 -3.62
N ASP A 42 10.07 13.43 -2.92
CA ASP A 42 10.10 14.54 -1.97
C ASP A 42 9.97 15.92 -2.64
N GLU A 43 10.25 16.02 -3.94
CA GLU A 43 10.22 17.29 -4.67
C GLU A 43 9.59 17.19 -6.07
N ARG A 44 9.27 15.99 -6.54
CA ARG A 44 8.73 15.71 -7.87
C ARG A 44 7.37 15.02 -7.76
N ARG A 45 6.42 15.44 -8.61
CA ARG A 45 5.11 14.79 -8.73
C ARG A 45 5.29 13.37 -9.24
N GLY A 46 4.45 12.45 -8.76
CA GLY A 46 4.50 11.06 -9.19
C GLY A 46 4.04 10.10 -8.11
N ALA A 47 4.27 8.82 -8.35
CA ALA A 47 3.83 7.74 -7.49
C ALA A 47 4.77 6.54 -7.58
N VAL A 48 4.98 5.89 -6.45
CA VAL A 48 5.56 4.55 -6.34
C VAL A 48 4.47 3.65 -5.79
N PHE A 49 4.20 2.54 -6.48
CA PHE A 49 3.31 1.47 -6.02
C PHE A 49 4.12 0.19 -5.91
N SER A 50 3.94 -0.53 -4.81
CA SER A 50 4.68 -1.74 -4.49
C SER A 50 3.74 -2.80 -3.91
N SER A 51 3.89 -4.04 -4.37
CA SER A 51 3.37 -5.22 -3.68
C SER A 51 4.56 -6.02 -3.17
N ASN A 52 4.81 -5.97 -1.85
CA ASN A 52 5.89 -6.74 -1.22
C ASN A 52 5.38 -8.05 -0.61
N TYR A 53 4.13 -8.38 -0.86
CA TYR A 53 3.44 -9.53 -0.29
C TYR A 53 3.15 -10.53 -1.40
N GLU A 54 3.31 -11.81 -1.08
CA GLU A 54 3.01 -12.89 -2.01
C GLU A 54 2.00 -13.82 -1.36
N TYR A 55 0.92 -14.06 -2.08
CA TYR A 55 -0.09 -15.04 -1.70
C TYR A 55 -0.53 -15.76 -2.96
N PRO A 56 -0.31 -17.09 -3.07
CA PRO A 56 -0.58 -17.83 -4.29
C PRO A 56 -1.98 -17.57 -4.86
N GLY A 57 -2.04 -17.22 -6.14
CA GLY A 57 -3.30 -16.95 -6.85
C GLY A 57 -3.97 -15.61 -6.50
N ARG A 58 -3.41 -14.81 -5.57
CA ARG A 58 -3.97 -13.52 -5.16
C ARG A 58 -3.00 -12.36 -5.34
N TYR A 59 -1.82 -12.43 -4.76
CA TYR A 59 -0.82 -11.35 -4.79
C TYR A 59 0.51 -11.86 -5.33
N THR A 60 1.12 -11.06 -6.21
CA THR A 60 2.47 -11.26 -6.73
C THR A 60 3.32 -10.07 -6.33
N ARG A 61 4.64 -10.28 -6.23
CA ARG A 61 5.57 -9.19 -5.92
C ARG A 61 5.93 -8.40 -7.16
N TRP A 62 5.78 -7.08 -7.10
CA TRP A 62 6.13 -6.15 -8.17
C TRP A 62 6.29 -4.75 -7.59
N ASP A 63 7.04 -3.91 -8.28
CA ASP A 63 7.07 -2.47 -8.03
C ASP A 63 6.90 -1.71 -9.36
N THR A 64 6.24 -0.57 -9.29
CA THR A 64 6.20 0.39 -10.40
C THR A 64 6.34 1.79 -9.88
N ALA A 65 6.98 2.66 -10.67
CA ALA A 65 7.16 4.05 -10.30
C ALA A 65 7.01 4.98 -11.49
N ILE A 66 6.40 6.12 -11.25
CA ILE A 66 6.31 7.25 -12.17
C ILE A 66 6.81 8.50 -11.45
N VAL A 67 7.58 9.32 -12.15
CA VAL A 67 8.06 10.62 -11.69
C VAL A 67 7.97 11.57 -12.86
N ASP A 68 7.66 12.84 -12.58
CA ASP A 68 7.55 13.88 -13.59
C ASP A 68 6.55 13.57 -14.71
N PRO A 69 5.31 13.17 -14.38
CA PRO A 69 4.31 12.94 -15.40
C PRO A 69 4.09 14.23 -16.20
N PRO A 70 3.87 14.16 -17.52
CA PRO A 70 3.62 15.33 -18.35
C PRO A 70 2.32 16.06 -18.00
N LEU A 71 1.31 15.37 -17.46
CA LEU A 71 0.06 15.97 -17.02
C LEU A 71 -0.60 15.23 -15.85
N GLY A 72 -1.52 15.92 -15.18
CA GLY A 72 -2.36 15.39 -14.13
C GLY A 72 -3.83 15.77 -14.32
N LEU A 73 -4.73 14.86 -13.94
CA LEU A 73 -6.17 15.03 -13.92
C LEU A 73 -6.62 15.11 -12.46
N SER A 74 -7.33 16.18 -12.10
CA SER A 74 -7.85 16.35 -10.73
C SER A 74 -9.32 16.74 -10.74
N CYS A 75 -10.01 16.51 -9.63
CA CYS A 75 -11.39 16.98 -9.47
C CYS A 75 -11.71 17.39 -8.04
N PHE A 76 -12.77 18.18 -7.91
CA PHE A 76 -13.48 18.46 -6.66
C PHE A 76 -14.98 18.50 -6.97
N GLY A 77 -15.74 17.60 -6.37
CA GLY A 77 -17.12 17.35 -6.79
C GLY A 77 -17.20 17.00 -8.27
N ARG A 78 -17.98 17.78 -9.03
CA ARG A 78 -18.20 17.57 -10.48
C ARG A 78 -17.31 18.43 -11.37
N ASP A 79 -16.49 19.30 -10.77
CA ASP A 79 -15.52 20.11 -11.49
C ASP A 79 -14.22 19.32 -11.64
N VAL A 80 -13.75 19.23 -12.88
CA VAL A 80 -12.56 18.50 -13.28
C VAL A 80 -11.62 19.46 -13.98
N TRP A 81 -10.33 19.34 -13.69
CA TRP A 81 -9.31 20.08 -14.41
C TRP A 81 -8.14 19.18 -14.79
N ILE A 82 -7.60 19.43 -15.97
CA ILE A 82 -6.42 18.75 -16.51
C ILE A 82 -5.31 19.78 -16.58
N GLU A 83 -4.20 19.53 -15.91
CA GLU A 83 -3.04 20.42 -15.88
C GLU A 83 -1.83 19.74 -16.49
N THR A 84 -1.10 20.48 -17.32
CA THR A 84 0.13 20.00 -17.93
C THR A 84 1.33 20.58 -17.20
N TYR A 85 2.33 19.76 -16.94
CA TYR A 85 3.51 20.15 -16.18
C TYR A 85 4.72 20.45 -17.08
N ASN A 86 4.72 19.99 -18.33
CA ASN A 86 5.77 20.24 -19.32
C ASN A 86 5.19 20.36 -20.75
N GLU A 87 6.04 20.61 -21.75
CA GLU A 87 5.63 20.79 -23.15
C GLU A 87 5.02 19.52 -23.78
N ARG A 88 5.44 18.34 -23.31
CA ARG A 88 4.87 17.06 -23.74
C ARG A 88 3.42 16.94 -23.29
N GLY A 89 3.13 17.38 -22.07
CA GLY A 89 1.77 17.47 -21.54
C GLY A 89 0.86 18.37 -22.35
N GLU A 90 1.36 19.50 -22.87
CA GLU A 90 0.58 20.40 -23.72
C GLU A 90 0.08 19.69 -25.01
N VAL A 91 0.95 18.86 -25.61
CA VAL A 91 0.59 18.06 -26.79
C VAL A 91 -0.49 17.04 -26.46
N ILE A 92 -0.28 16.27 -25.37
CA ILE A 92 -1.22 15.23 -24.93
C ILE A 92 -2.58 15.86 -24.54
N LEU A 93 -2.56 17.02 -23.87
CA LEU A 93 -3.76 17.77 -23.53
C LEU A 93 -4.56 18.17 -24.78
N GLY A 94 -3.87 18.56 -25.86
CA GLY A 94 -4.52 18.84 -27.15
C GLY A 94 -5.34 17.64 -27.66
N PHE A 95 -4.79 16.42 -27.60
CA PHE A 95 -5.50 15.21 -28.01
C PHE A 95 -6.71 14.92 -27.10
N ILE A 96 -6.52 15.09 -25.78
CA ILE A 96 -7.58 14.89 -24.78
C ILE A 96 -8.71 15.90 -24.99
N ALA A 97 -8.39 17.19 -25.16
CA ALA A 97 -9.37 18.25 -25.33
C ALA A 97 -10.28 18.00 -26.54
N GLU A 98 -9.71 17.58 -27.68
CA GLU A 98 -10.49 17.21 -28.88
C GLU A 98 -11.44 16.04 -28.61
N LYS A 99 -11.00 15.01 -27.86
CA LYS A 99 -11.89 13.91 -27.47
C LYS A 99 -13.00 14.39 -26.53
N LEU A 100 -12.68 15.16 -25.50
CA LEU A 100 -13.66 15.58 -24.49
C LEU A 100 -14.71 16.54 -25.05
N LYS A 101 -14.39 17.32 -26.10
CA LYS A 101 -15.38 18.12 -26.85
C LYS A 101 -16.52 17.28 -27.43
N THR A 102 -16.28 16.00 -27.72
CA THR A 102 -17.27 15.10 -28.31
C THR A 102 -18.21 14.46 -27.29
N VAL A 103 -17.96 14.64 -25.99
CA VAL A 103 -18.73 14.00 -24.91
C VAL A 103 -19.85 14.94 -24.46
N SER A 104 -21.09 14.55 -24.73
CA SER A 104 -22.29 15.36 -24.47
C SER A 104 -22.54 15.70 -23.00
N GLU A 105 -22.04 14.87 -22.09
CA GLU A 105 -22.19 14.95 -20.64
C GLU A 105 -21.23 15.95 -20.00
N LEU A 106 -20.31 16.52 -20.77
CA LEU A 106 -19.30 17.45 -20.30
C LEU A 106 -19.61 18.87 -20.77
N VAL A 107 -19.31 19.84 -19.91
CA VAL A 107 -19.25 21.26 -20.27
C VAL A 107 -17.80 21.69 -20.17
N LEU A 108 -17.17 22.01 -21.31
CA LEU A 108 -15.82 22.54 -21.30
C LEU A 108 -15.84 24.00 -20.82
N GLY A 109 -14.95 24.30 -19.88
CA GLY A 109 -14.71 25.63 -19.34
C GLY A 109 -13.50 26.29 -19.99
N ALA A 110 -12.70 26.98 -19.18
CA ALA A 110 -11.49 27.63 -19.64
C ALA A 110 -10.48 26.62 -20.20
N SER A 111 -9.88 26.96 -21.34
CA SER A 111 -8.87 26.14 -22.01
C SER A 111 -7.68 26.99 -22.38
N THR A 112 -6.50 26.51 -22.01
CA THR A 112 -5.20 27.07 -22.37
C THR A 112 -4.27 25.93 -22.80
N ALA A 113 -3.04 26.22 -23.23
CA ALA A 113 -2.05 25.19 -23.47
C ALA A 113 -1.72 24.37 -22.21
N ARG A 114 -1.84 24.98 -21.02
CA ARG A 114 -1.41 24.40 -19.74
C ARG A 114 -2.53 23.81 -18.88
N ARG A 115 -3.78 24.13 -19.21
CA ARG A 115 -4.93 23.78 -18.38
C ARG A 115 -6.21 23.66 -19.19
N LEU A 116 -7.00 22.64 -18.91
CA LEU A 116 -8.38 22.49 -19.37
C LEU A 116 -9.29 22.29 -18.16
N ASP A 117 -10.24 23.20 -17.97
CA ASP A 117 -11.31 23.07 -16.99
C ASP A 117 -12.56 22.49 -17.66
N LEU A 118 -13.31 21.66 -16.95
CA LEU A 118 -14.60 21.15 -17.38
C LEU A 118 -15.47 20.76 -16.18
N THR A 119 -16.78 20.77 -16.39
CA THR A 119 -17.77 20.35 -15.38
C THR A 119 -18.59 19.19 -15.94
N VAL A 120 -18.79 18.16 -15.13
CA VAL A 120 -19.66 17.02 -15.48
C VAL A 120 -21.11 17.38 -15.19
N LYS A 121 -21.96 17.33 -16.21
CA LYS A 121 -23.40 17.62 -16.08
C LYS A 121 -24.06 16.68 -15.08
N THR A 122 -25.00 17.21 -14.30
CA THR A 122 -25.91 16.37 -13.52
C THR A 122 -26.79 15.55 -14.47
N PRO A 123 -27.14 14.32 -14.10
CA PRO A 123 -28.05 13.51 -14.90
C PRO A 123 -29.38 14.25 -15.11
N ASP A 124 -29.86 14.27 -16.35
CA ASP A 124 -31.14 14.87 -16.78
C ASP A 124 -32.28 13.86 -16.84
N ARG A 125 -31.96 12.57 -16.64
CA ARG A 125 -32.90 11.46 -16.54
C ARG A 125 -32.69 10.65 -15.27
N VAL A 126 -33.70 9.87 -14.92
CA VAL A 126 -33.60 8.82 -13.91
C VAL A 126 -32.86 7.62 -14.51
N PHE A 127 -31.89 7.10 -13.76
CA PHE A 127 -31.16 5.88 -14.09
C PHE A 127 -31.76 4.73 -13.28
N ALA A 128 -31.92 3.57 -13.91
CA ALA A 128 -32.19 2.35 -13.17
C ALA A 128 -30.97 2.01 -12.30
N GLU A 129 -31.18 1.26 -11.22
CA GLU A 129 -30.10 1.04 -10.26
C GLU A 129 -29.01 0.10 -10.80
N GLU A 130 -29.35 -0.70 -11.81
CA GLU A 130 -28.43 -1.49 -12.64
C GLU A 130 -27.58 -0.61 -13.58
N GLU A 131 -28.03 0.62 -13.88
CA GLU A 131 -27.31 1.62 -14.67
C GLU A 131 -26.59 2.66 -13.81
N ARG A 132 -26.58 2.52 -12.48
CA ARG A 132 -26.04 3.53 -11.55
C ARG A 132 -24.63 3.99 -11.91
N SER A 133 -23.75 3.05 -12.25
CA SER A 133 -22.35 3.33 -12.64
C SER A 133 -22.19 4.02 -14.00
N LYS A 134 -23.27 4.07 -14.79
CA LYS A 134 -23.35 4.79 -16.08
C LYS A 134 -23.84 6.24 -15.90
N THR A 135 -24.25 6.63 -14.70
CA THR A 135 -24.59 8.02 -14.38
C THR A 135 -23.38 8.93 -14.66
N PRO A 136 -23.57 10.09 -15.30
CA PRO A 136 -22.48 11.03 -15.54
C PRO A 136 -21.82 11.48 -14.23
N THR A 137 -20.53 11.17 -14.11
CA THR A 137 -19.63 11.51 -12.99
C THR A 137 -18.25 11.83 -13.57
N VAL A 138 -17.27 12.14 -12.73
CA VAL A 138 -15.88 12.33 -13.18
C VAL A 138 -15.31 11.11 -13.92
N PHE A 139 -15.87 9.91 -13.68
CA PHE A 139 -15.51 8.70 -14.40
C PHE A 139 -15.91 8.71 -15.88
N THR A 140 -16.87 9.57 -16.28
CA THR A 140 -17.16 9.83 -17.70
C THR A 140 -15.95 10.42 -18.42
N VAL A 141 -15.19 11.30 -17.75
CA VAL A 141 -13.95 11.87 -18.27
C VAL A 141 -12.89 10.78 -18.39
N LEU A 142 -12.72 9.98 -17.34
CA LEU A 142 -11.76 8.87 -17.33
C LEU A 142 -12.03 7.87 -18.45
N ARG A 143 -13.29 7.47 -18.65
CA ARG A 143 -13.71 6.59 -19.75
C ARG A 143 -13.37 7.18 -21.12
N ALA A 144 -13.65 8.46 -21.33
CA ALA A 144 -13.36 9.10 -22.61
C ALA A 144 -11.85 9.17 -22.91
N VAL A 145 -11.02 9.42 -21.89
CA VAL A 145 -9.56 9.44 -22.05
C VAL A 145 -9.01 8.02 -22.21
N THR A 146 -9.46 7.05 -21.41
CA THR A 146 -9.09 5.65 -21.58
C THR A 146 -9.44 5.14 -22.97
N ASP A 147 -10.62 5.48 -23.51
CA ASP A 147 -11.03 5.13 -24.88
C ASP A 147 -10.13 5.77 -25.96
N LEU A 148 -9.67 7.01 -25.75
CA LEU A 148 -8.74 7.69 -26.66
C LEU A 148 -7.38 6.98 -26.73
N PHE A 149 -6.87 6.53 -25.59
CA PHE A 149 -5.56 5.86 -25.49
C PHE A 149 -5.64 4.34 -25.55
N TYR A 150 -6.83 3.76 -25.72
CA TYR A 150 -7.04 2.33 -25.61
C TYR A 150 -6.14 1.53 -26.55
N SER A 151 -5.39 0.57 -26.00
CA SER A 151 -4.61 -0.39 -26.76
C SER A 151 -4.53 -1.71 -25.99
N GLN A 152 -4.67 -2.84 -26.68
CA GLN A 152 -4.55 -4.16 -26.08
C GLN A 152 -3.09 -4.59 -25.76
N PRO A 153 -2.06 -4.25 -26.58
CA PRO A 153 -0.69 -4.73 -26.36
C PRO A 153 0.02 -4.14 -25.13
N ASP A 154 -0.45 -3.02 -24.60
CA ASP A 154 0.22 -2.31 -23.51
C ASP A 154 -0.61 -2.31 -22.22
N ALA A 155 -0.13 -3.05 -21.23
CA ALA A 155 -0.73 -3.15 -19.91
C ALA A 155 -0.09 -2.19 -18.87
N SER A 156 1.00 -1.51 -19.23
CA SER A 156 1.72 -0.62 -18.32
C SER A 156 1.15 0.79 -18.37
N ILE A 157 0.89 1.34 -19.56
CA ILE A 157 0.45 2.73 -19.68
C ILE A 157 -1.00 2.93 -19.22
N GLY A 158 -1.25 4.01 -18.47
CA GLY A 158 -2.56 4.31 -17.91
C GLY A 158 -2.54 5.49 -16.95
N PHE A 159 -3.56 5.57 -16.10
CA PHE A 159 -3.65 6.53 -15.01
C PHE A 159 -3.08 5.96 -13.71
N TYR A 160 -2.37 6.80 -12.98
CA TYR A 160 -1.70 6.46 -11.72
C TYR A 160 -2.02 7.49 -10.66
N GLY A 161 -2.55 7.10 -9.49
CA GLY A 161 -2.76 8.05 -8.41
C GLY A 161 -3.77 7.63 -7.37
N ALA A 162 -4.61 8.57 -6.97
CA ALA A 162 -5.52 8.47 -5.83
C ALA A 162 -6.94 8.92 -6.15
N PHE A 163 -7.89 8.25 -5.51
CA PHE A 163 -9.33 8.47 -5.53
C PHE A 163 -9.79 8.73 -4.09
N GLY A 164 -10.37 9.89 -3.84
CA GLY A 164 -10.85 10.34 -2.54
C GLY A 164 -12.25 9.83 -2.22
N TYR A 165 -12.59 9.80 -0.94
CA TYR A 165 -13.85 9.30 -0.41
C TYR A 165 -15.07 10.03 -0.98
N ASP A 166 -14.99 11.34 -1.13
CA ASP A 166 -16.10 12.20 -1.56
C ASP A 166 -16.53 11.96 -3.02
N LEU A 167 -15.77 11.19 -3.81
CA LEU A 167 -16.22 10.72 -5.14
C LEU A 167 -17.55 9.97 -5.08
N ALA A 168 -17.85 9.29 -3.97
CA ALA A 168 -19.11 8.58 -3.77
C ALA A 168 -20.33 9.53 -3.83
N PHE A 169 -20.16 10.78 -3.39
CA PHE A 169 -21.26 11.75 -3.31
C PHE A 169 -21.71 12.27 -4.68
N GLN A 170 -21.02 11.90 -5.76
CA GLN A 170 -21.47 12.23 -7.12
C GLN A 170 -22.64 11.36 -7.60
N PHE A 171 -22.83 10.19 -6.97
CA PHE A 171 -23.89 9.22 -7.31
C PHE A 171 -24.68 8.73 -6.08
N GLU A 172 -24.24 9.03 -4.86
CA GLU A 172 -25.00 8.80 -3.62
C GLU A 172 -25.59 10.11 -3.09
N ALA A 173 -26.90 10.16 -2.89
CA ALA A 173 -27.60 11.36 -2.42
C ALA A 173 -27.42 11.54 -0.90
N ILE A 174 -26.45 12.38 -0.53
CA ILE A 174 -26.09 12.71 0.86
C ILE A 174 -26.11 14.22 1.06
N ASP A 175 -26.69 14.65 2.17
CA ASP A 175 -26.64 16.05 2.61
C ASP A 175 -25.29 16.33 3.28
N LEU A 176 -24.48 17.19 2.68
CA LEU A 176 -23.12 17.48 3.11
C LEU A 176 -23.14 18.41 4.34
N LYS A 177 -22.84 17.85 5.52
CA LYS A 177 -22.79 18.58 6.80
C LYS A 177 -21.40 19.14 7.11
N LEU A 178 -20.35 18.49 6.62
CA LEU A 178 -18.96 18.86 6.87
C LEU A 178 -18.50 19.94 5.89
N LYS A 179 -17.75 20.92 6.39
CA LYS A 179 -17.15 21.94 5.53
C LYS A 179 -15.89 21.37 4.87
N ARG A 180 -15.91 21.25 3.54
CA ARG A 180 -14.73 20.87 2.75
C ARG A 180 -13.77 22.06 2.64
N PRO A 181 -12.45 21.87 2.82
CA PRO A 181 -11.46 22.88 2.48
C PRO A 181 -11.53 23.27 0.99
N ALA A 182 -11.25 24.53 0.66
CA ALA A 182 -11.30 25.02 -0.72
C ALA A 182 -10.24 24.38 -1.63
N ASP A 183 -9.19 23.82 -1.03
CA ASP A 183 -8.08 23.15 -1.69
C ASP A 183 -8.17 21.62 -1.58
N GLN A 184 -9.32 21.08 -1.15
CA GLN A 184 -9.58 19.64 -1.20
C GLN A 184 -9.65 19.18 -2.67
N ARG A 185 -9.11 17.99 -2.91
CA ARG A 185 -9.21 17.28 -4.19
C ARG A 185 -9.78 15.90 -3.91
N ASP A 186 -10.73 15.48 -4.73
CA ASP A 186 -11.39 14.17 -4.61
C ASP A 186 -10.78 13.14 -5.56
N MET A 187 -9.94 13.56 -6.50
CA MET A 187 -9.17 12.68 -7.37
C MET A 187 -7.92 13.41 -7.83
N VAL A 188 -6.80 12.69 -7.91
CA VAL A 188 -5.59 13.13 -8.59
C VAL A 188 -5.00 11.90 -9.28
N LEU A 189 -4.98 11.92 -10.62
CA LEU A 189 -4.43 10.88 -11.45
C LEU A 189 -3.42 11.45 -12.44
N TYR A 190 -2.26 10.83 -12.53
CA TYR A 190 -1.21 11.18 -13.47
C TYR A 190 -1.26 10.30 -14.72
N LEU A 191 -1.03 10.91 -15.87
CA LEU A 191 -0.73 10.21 -17.12
C LEU A 191 0.79 10.32 -17.35
N PRO A 192 1.57 9.26 -17.08
CA PRO A 192 3.02 9.26 -17.26
C PRO A 192 3.42 9.07 -18.72
N ASP A 193 4.58 9.57 -19.09
CA ASP A 193 5.26 9.22 -20.34
C ASP A 193 6.57 8.45 -20.10
N GLU A 194 6.90 8.17 -18.84
CA GLU A 194 7.97 7.27 -18.43
C GLU A 194 7.50 6.45 -17.21
N ILE A 195 7.68 5.13 -17.27
CA ILE A 195 7.22 4.19 -16.24
C ILE A 195 8.36 3.23 -15.92
N LEU A 196 8.78 3.18 -14.65
CA LEU A 196 9.61 2.11 -14.14
C LEU A 196 8.74 0.88 -13.86
N VAL A 197 9.16 -0.28 -14.35
CA VAL A 197 8.56 -1.57 -14.04
C VAL A 197 9.63 -2.46 -13.43
N VAL A 198 9.31 -3.04 -12.27
CA VAL A 198 10.16 -4.00 -11.54
C VAL A 198 9.39 -5.28 -11.35
N ASP A 199 9.87 -6.33 -12.00
CA ASP A 199 9.39 -7.69 -11.83
C ASP A 199 10.30 -8.41 -10.82
N ASN A 200 9.80 -8.56 -9.59
CA ASN A 200 10.51 -9.22 -8.51
C ASN A 200 10.59 -10.74 -8.69
N TYR A 201 9.73 -11.35 -9.51
CA TYR A 201 9.79 -12.79 -9.78
C TYR A 201 10.94 -13.11 -10.75
N SER A 202 11.09 -12.32 -11.81
CA SER A 202 12.19 -12.50 -12.76
C SER A 202 13.47 -11.74 -12.41
N ALA A 203 13.47 -10.99 -11.30
CA ALA A 203 14.55 -10.11 -10.85
C ALA A 203 15.01 -9.13 -11.95
N LYS A 204 14.05 -8.56 -12.68
CA LYS A 204 14.30 -7.63 -13.80
C LYS A 204 13.65 -6.30 -13.52
N ALA A 205 14.31 -5.24 -13.98
CA ALA A 205 13.75 -3.90 -13.99
C ALA A 205 14.03 -3.24 -15.35
N TRP A 206 13.07 -2.45 -15.81
CA TRP A 206 13.20 -1.64 -17.01
C TRP A 206 12.35 -0.38 -16.91
N VAL A 207 12.67 0.58 -17.76
CA VAL A 207 11.91 1.82 -17.91
C VAL A 207 11.31 1.85 -19.30
N ASP A 208 10.00 2.04 -19.38
CA ASP A 208 9.26 2.26 -20.63
C ASP A 208 9.04 3.77 -20.82
N ARG A 209 9.55 4.33 -21.92
CA ARG A 209 9.38 5.73 -22.34
C ARG A 209 8.40 5.77 -23.52
N TYR A 210 7.46 6.71 -23.48
CA TYR A 210 6.36 6.81 -24.44
C TYR A 210 6.37 8.15 -25.17
N ASP A 211 6.29 8.09 -26.50
CA ASP A 211 5.98 9.24 -27.35
C ASP A 211 4.62 9.07 -28.03
N PHE A 212 3.87 10.17 -28.10
CA PHE A 212 2.51 10.21 -28.64
C PHE A 212 2.47 11.15 -29.85
N ALA A 213 1.90 10.67 -30.95
CA ALA A 213 1.71 11.48 -32.15
C ALA A 213 0.31 11.29 -32.74
N LYS A 214 -0.30 12.39 -33.19
CA LYS A 214 -1.58 12.41 -33.90
C LYS A 214 -1.70 13.67 -34.75
N GLY A 215 -2.18 13.54 -35.99
CA GLY A 215 -2.46 14.69 -36.86
C GLY A 215 -1.24 15.59 -37.15
N GLY A 216 -0.03 15.02 -37.22
CA GLY A 216 1.20 15.77 -37.47
C GLY A 216 1.82 16.46 -36.25
N VAL A 217 1.19 16.37 -35.06
CA VAL A 217 1.74 16.85 -33.78
C VAL A 217 2.30 15.66 -33.00
N SER A 218 3.45 15.84 -32.35
CA SER A 218 4.15 14.80 -31.58
C SER A 218 4.75 15.35 -30.28
N THR A 219 4.87 14.49 -29.27
CA THR A 219 5.67 14.76 -28.07
C THR A 219 7.17 14.64 -28.31
N GLU A 220 7.59 14.00 -29.39
CA GLU A 220 8.99 13.82 -29.74
C GLU A 220 9.69 15.18 -29.90
N GLY A 221 10.86 15.34 -29.27
CA GLY A 221 11.61 16.60 -29.27
C GLY A 221 11.05 17.72 -28.37
N LYS A 222 9.93 17.50 -27.66
CA LYS A 222 9.39 18.43 -26.66
C LYS A 222 10.06 18.25 -25.31
N SER A 223 10.27 19.36 -24.59
CA SER A 223 10.89 19.32 -23.26
C SER A 223 10.02 18.58 -22.25
N GLY A 224 10.63 17.65 -21.52
CA GLY A 224 10.03 16.95 -20.38
C GLY A 224 10.30 17.62 -19.04
N GLU A 225 11.01 18.76 -19.02
CA GLU A 225 11.45 19.40 -17.79
C GLU A 225 10.27 19.95 -16.98
N ILE A 226 10.30 19.65 -15.68
CA ILE A 226 9.38 20.17 -14.66
C ILE A 226 10.24 20.81 -13.58
N ALA A 227 9.80 21.93 -13.00
CA ALA A 227 10.50 22.54 -11.87
C ALA A 227 10.31 21.70 -10.60
N ALA A 228 11.37 21.52 -9.80
CA ALA A 228 11.26 20.83 -8.52
C ALA A 228 10.46 21.69 -7.53
N GLU A 229 9.63 21.03 -6.72
CA GLU A 229 8.86 21.66 -5.64
C GLU A 229 9.21 20.96 -4.31
N PRO A 230 10.34 21.34 -3.67
CA PRO A 230 10.81 20.64 -2.47
C PRO A 230 9.77 20.63 -1.35
N PHE A 231 9.71 19.52 -0.63
CA PHE A 231 8.96 19.40 0.60
C PHE A 231 9.31 20.52 1.60
N ARG A 232 8.27 21.16 2.12
CA ARG A 232 8.36 22.25 3.11
C ARG A 232 7.92 21.74 4.46
N GLN A 233 8.80 21.91 5.43
CA GLN A 233 8.47 21.74 6.84
C GLN A 233 7.69 22.96 7.33
N THR A 234 6.91 22.76 8.38
CA THR A 234 6.18 23.83 9.08
C THR A 234 6.62 23.89 10.53
N ASP A 235 6.59 25.09 11.11
CA ASP A 235 6.76 25.27 12.55
C ASP A 235 5.43 25.08 13.33
N ALA A 236 4.30 25.00 12.61
CA ALA A 236 3.00 24.82 13.21
C ALA A 236 2.91 23.48 13.97
N ILE A 237 2.42 23.54 15.20
CA ILE A 237 2.18 22.36 16.04
C ILE A 237 0.68 22.06 15.97
N PRO A 238 0.26 20.97 15.29
CA PRO A 238 -1.15 20.58 15.26
C PRO A 238 -1.57 20.01 16.63
N PRO A 239 -2.89 20.01 16.94
CA PRO A 239 -3.40 19.19 18.04
C PRO A 239 -3.12 17.71 17.76
N LYS A 240 -2.89 16.90 18.80
CA LYS A 240 -2.55 15.47 18.64
C LYS A 240 -3.67 14.66 17.98
N SER A 241 -4.93 14.99 18.30
CA SER A 241 -6.13 14.35 17.75
C SER A 241 -7.23 15.39 17.59
N ASP A 242 -8.17 15.13 16.69
CA ASP A 242 -9.42 15.90 16.61
C ASP A 242 -10.45 15.47 17.68
N HIS A 243 -10.23 14.35 18.37
CA HIS A 243 -11.03 13.87 19.49
C HIS A 243 -10.28 13.99 20.83
N TRP A 244 -10.98 14.34 21.91
CA TRP A 244 -10.43 14.18 23.26
C TRP A 244 -10.67 12.75 23.77
N PRO A 245 -9.89 12.25 24.76
CA PRO A 245 -10.08 10.89 25.29
C PRO A 245 -11.51 10.65 25.79
N GLY A 246 -12.14 9.58 25.32
CA GLY A 246 -13.53 9.21 25.61
C GLY A 246 -14.56 9.78 24.63
N GLU A 247 -14.20 10.75 23.79
CA GLU A 247 -15.15 11.33 22.83
C GLU A 247 -15.50 10.34 21.71
N TYR A 248 -14.56 9.51 21.27
CA TYR A 248 -14.88 8.47 20.30
C TYR A 248 -15.81 7.42 20.91
N ALA A 249 -15.64 7.10 22.20
CA ALA A 249 -16.57 6.22 22.92
C ALA A 249 -18.00 6.79 22.94
N GLU A 250 -18.19 8.11 23.10
CA GLU A 250 -19.51 8.75 22.97
C GLU A 250 -20.12 8.57 21.56
N LEU A 251 -19.28 8.62 20.52
CA LEU A 251 -19.71 8.32 19.14
C LEU A 251 -20.19 6.88 18.99
N VAL A 252 -19.52 5.92 19.63
CA VAL A 252 -19.97 4.52 19.66
C VAL A 252 -21.34 4.40 20.32
N VAL A 253 -21.58 5.09 21.43
CA VAL A 253 -22.89 5.10 22.11
C VAL A 253 -23.99 5.64 21.18
N LYS A 254 -23.71 6.71 20.41
CA LYS A 254 -24.63 7.24 19.40
C LYS A 254 -24.91 6.23 18.27
N ALA A 255 -23.88 5.55 17.76
CA ALA A 255 -24.06 4.51 16.74
C ALA A 255 -24.98 3.37 17.23
N LYS A 256 -24.87 2.99 18.51
CA LYS A 256 -25.75 1.99 19.13
C LYS A 256 -27.22 2.38 19.17
N GLU A 257 -27.54 3.66 19.20
CA GLU A 257 -28.93 4.12 19.05
C GLU A 257 -29.48 3.86 17.65
N SER A 258 -28.67 4.07 16.61
CA SER A 258 -29.02 3.76 15.22
C SER A 258 -29.20 2.25 15.01
N PHE A 259 -28.33 1.42 15.62
CA PHE A 259 -28.49 -0.04 15.58
C PHE A 259 -29.80 -0.50 16.24
N ARG A 260 -30.17 0.08 17.40
CA ARG A 260 -31.45 -0.24 18.08
C ARG A 260 -32.69 0.08 17.23
N LYS A 261 -32.61 1.11 16.40
CA LYS A 261 -33.70 1.50 15.48
C LYS A 261 -33.76 0.62 14.23
N GLY A 262 -32.66 -0.08 13.92
CA GLY A 262 -32.50 -0.83 12.67
C GLY A 262 -32.06 0.04 11.49
N ASP A 263 -31.53 1.24 11.75
CA ASP A 263 -31.02 2.14 10.70
C ASP A 263 -29.69 1.64 10.11
N LEU A 264 -28.92 0.90 10.92
CA LEU A 264 -27.61 0.37 10.59
C LEU A 264 -27.49 -1.08 11.08
N PHE A 265 -26.68 -1.87 10.37
CA PHE A 265 -26.14 -3.15 10.84
C PHE A 265 -24.73 -2.96 11.38
N GLU A 266 -23.92 -2.18 10.67
CA GLU A 266 -22.56 -1.80 11.06
C GLU A 266 -22.20 -0.41 10.50
N VAL A 267 -21.27 0.29 11.15
CA VAL A 267 -20.71 1.55 10.65
C VAL A 267 -19.27 1.72 11.12
N VAL A 268 -18.44 2.34 10.29
CA VAL A 268 -16.99 2.49 10.54
C VAL A 268 -16.63 3.98 10.62
N PRO A 269 -16.99 4.71 11.68
CA PRO A 269 -16.53 6.09 11.87
C PRO A 269 -15.03 6.12 12.21
N GLY A 270 -14.33 7.17 11.81
CA GLY A 270 -12.91 7.35 12.08
C GLY A 270 -12.59 8.66 12.78
N GLN A 271 -11.58 8.63 13.65
CA GLN A 271 -10.95 9.81 14.25
C GLN A 271 -9.58 10.10 13.62
N LYS A 272 -9.14 11.36 13.68
CA LYS A 272 -7.93 11.85 13.02
C LYS A 272 -6.87 12.25 14.03
N PHE A 273 -5.70 11.64 13.91
CA PHE A 273 -4.49 11.98 14.63
C PHE A 273 -3.58 12.83 13.76
N MET A 274 -2.88 13.79 14.36
CA MET A 274 -2.02 14.72 13.63
C MET A 274 -0.68 14.90 14.35
N GLU A 275 0.39 14.97 13.56
CA GLU A 275 1.73 15.29 14.04
C GLU A 275 2.45 16.20 13.04
N ARG A 276 3.35 17.03 13.55
CA ARG A 276 4.26 17.81 12.71
C ARG A 276 5.25 16.87 12.02
N CYS A 277 5.42 17.00 10.71
CA CYS A 277 6.35 16.20 9.92
C CYS A 277 7.75 16.84 9.93
N GLU A 278 8.65 16.28 10.72
CA GLU A 278 10.04 16.76 10.86
C GLU A 278 11.04 16.03 9.96
N SER A 279 10.60 14.98 9.26
CA SER A 279 11.41 14.22 8.30
C SER A 279 10.87 14.39 6.89
N LYS A 280 11.65 13.99 5.88
CA LYS A 280 11.15 13.96 4.51
C LYS A 280 10.08 12.86 4.36
N PRO A 281 9.05 13.06 3.53
CA PRO A 281 8.06 12.03 3.23
C PRO A 281 8.67 10.69 2.77
N SER A 282 9.75 10.73 2.00
CA SER A 282 10.50 9.55 1.56
C SER A 282 11.05 8.71 2.73
N ASP A 283 11.57 9.34 3.78
CA ASP A 283 12.09 8.65 4.96
C ASP A 283 10.98 7.89 5.70
N ILE A 284 9.80 8.52 5.82
CA ILE A 284 8.61 7.91 6.41
C ILE A 284 8.16 6.71 5.57
N SER A 285 8.14 6.85 4.24
CA SER A 285 7.81 5.77 3.31
C SER A 285 8.75 4.57 3.45
N LYS A 286 10.07 4.81 3.47
CA LYS A 286 11.07 3.75 3.67
C LYS A 286 10.88 3.04 5.01
N ARG A 287 10.64 3.80 6.09
CA ARG A 287 10.40 3.24 7.42
C ARG A 287 9.12 2.41 7.47
N LEU A 288 8.05 2.90 6.84
CA LEU A 288 6.77 2.19 6.79
C LEU A 288 6.90 0.89 5.99
N LYS A 289 7.54 0.93 4.80
CA LYS A 289 7.80 -0.27 3.97
C LYS A 289 8.60 -1.33 4.73
N ALA A 290 9.61 -0.93 5.51
CA ALA A 290 10.43 -1.84 6.30
C ALA A 290 9.69 -2.46 7.50
N THR A 291 8.75 -1.74 8.09
CA THR A 291 8.06 -2.17 9.30
C THR A 291 6.75 -2.91 9.01
N ASN A 292 6.01 -2.53 7.97
CA ASN A 292 4.68 -3.04 7.66
C ASN A 292 4.60 -3.44 6.17
N PRO A 293 5.12 -4.62 5.78
CA PRO A 293 4.93 -5.14 4.43
C PRO A 293 3.44 -5.36 4.16
N SER A 294 2.98 -4.97 2.98
CA SER A 294 1.57 -5.01 2.59
C SER A 294 1.41 -5.33 1.09
N PRO A 295 0.25 -5.88 0.66
CA PRO A 295 -0.04 -6.10 -0.75
C PRO A 295 -0.16 -4.79 -1.55
N TYR A 296 -0.51 -3.67 -0.90
CA TYR A 296 -0.65 -2.35 -1.51
C TYR A 296 0.14 -1.29 -0.74
N SER A 297 1.46 -1.27 -0.91
CA SER A 297 2.31 -0.17 -0.44
C SER A 297 2.37 0.95 -1.48
N PHE A 298 2.36 2.20 -1.03
CA PHE A 298 2.40 3.35 -1.93
C PHE A 298 3.06 4.58 -1.31
N PHE A 299 3.70 5.37 -2.18
CA PHE A 299 4.12 6.73 -1.90
C PHE A 299 3.77 7.62 -3.08
N ILE A 300 2.91 8.61 -2.88
CA ILE A 300 2.40 9.49 -3.93
C ILE A 300 2.69 10.93 -3.54
N ASN A 301 3.36 11.67 -4.41
CA ASN A 301 3.41 13.13 -4.33
C ASN A 301 2.31 13.68 -5.23
N LEU A 302 1.26 14.24 -4.61
CA LEU A 302 0.08 14.77 -5.28
C LEU A 302 0.30 16.21 -5.79
N GLY A 303 1.48 16.81 -5.55
CA GLY A 303 1.74 18.23 -5.70
C GLY A 303 1.01 19.08 -4.64
N ASN A 304 1.30 20.39 -4.62
CA ASN A 304 0.73 21.34 -3.67
C ASN A 304 1.05 20.99 -2.21
N GLN A 305 2.30 20.57 -1.95
CA GLN A 305 2.76 20.11 -0.64
C GLN A 305 1.90 19.00 0.00
N GLU A 306 1.21 18.20 -0.82
CA GLU A 306 0.36 17.10 -0.38
C GLU A 306 0.91 15.74 -0.84
N TYR A 307 1.04 14.80 0.10
CA TYR A 307 1.63 13.48 -0.12
C TYR A 307 0.78 12.41 0.54
N LEU A 308 0.79 11.20 -0.03
CA LEU A 308 0.21 10.01 0.60
C LEU A 308 1.29 8.94 0.75
N VAL A 309 1.46 8.44 1.98
CA VAL A 309 2.37 7.34 2.30
C VAL A 309 1.55 6.26 2.98
N GLY A 310 1.54 5.04 2.45
CA GLY A 310 0.67 3.99 2.98
C GLY A 310 1.15 2.57 2.73
N ALA A 311 0.61 1.67 3.56
CA ALA A 311 0.81 0.23 3.47
C ALA A 311 -0.54 -0.45 3.71
N SER A 312 -1.38 -0.42 2.68
CA SER A 312 -2.76 -0.91 2.76
C SER A 312 -2.80 -2.43 2.70
N PRO A 313 -3.50 -3.08 3.65
CA PRO A 313 -3.67 -4.52 3.65
C PRO A 313 -4.74 -4.99 2.66
N GLU A 314 -5.60 -4.09 2.16
CA GLU A 314 -6.87 -4.48 1.52
C GLU A 314 -6.93 -4.05 0.06
N MET A 315 -7.20 -5.02 -0.82
CA MET A 315 -7.55 -4.78 -2.22
C MET A 315 -8.91 -4.08 -2.27
N PHE A 316 -9.00 -2.94 -2.98
CA PHE A 316 -10.30 -2.33 -3.23
C PHE A 316 -11.01 -3.05 -4.37
N VAL A 317 -10.53 -2.86 -5.60
CA VAL A 317 -11.02 -3.56 -6.80
C VAL A 317 -9.83 -3.85 -7.72
N ARG A 318 -9.75 -5.09 -8.18
CA ARG A 318 -8.88 -5.48 -9.29
C ARG A 318 -9.70 -6.02 -10.45
N VAL A 319 -9.41 -5.52 -11.65
CA VAL A 319 -9.98 -6.01 -12.91
C VAL A 319 -8.86 -6.41 -13.85
N SER A 320 -8.91 -7.64 -14.33
CA SER A 320 -8.00 -8.17 -15.35
C SER A 320 -8.82 -8.77 -16.48
N GLY A 321 -8.82 -8.11 -17.64
CA GLY A 321 -9.76 -8.31 -18.73
C GLY A 321 -11.19 -8.11 -18.25
N ARG A 322 -11.89 -9.21 -17.95
CA ARG A 322 -13.27 -9.20 -17.44
C ARG A 322 -13.44 -9.84 -16.07
N ARG A 323 -12.35 -10.32 -15.47
CA ARG A 323 -12.37 -10.89 -14.13
C ARG A 323 -12.26 -9.74 -13.14
N ILE A 324 -13.25 -9.59 -12.28
CA ILE A 324 -13.25 -8.65 -11.16
C ILE A 324 -12.98 -9.42 -9.87
N GLU A 325 -12.12 -8.87 -9.02
CA GLU A 325 -11.75 -9.45 -7.73
C GLU A 325 -11.72 -8.39 -6.64
N THR A 326 -12.08 -8.81 -5.42
CA THR A 326 -11.88 -8.07 -4.18
C THR A 326 -11.48 -9.04 -3.07
N CYS A 327 -10.89 -8.51 -2.00
CA CYS A 327 -10.47 -9.29 -0.85
C CYS A 327 -10.85 -8.57 0.45
N PRO A 328 -12.14 -8.57 0.85
CA PRO A 328 -12.55 -7.93 2.10
C PRO A 328 -11.84 -8.60 3.29
N ILE A 329 -11.44 -7.76 4.25
CA ILE A 329 -10.71 -8.16 5.45
C ILE A 329 -11.50 -7.74 6.68
N SER A 330 -11.69 -8.68 7.61
CA SER A 330 -12.13 -8.38 8.97
C SER A 330 -11.49 -9.40 9.91
N GLY A 331 -11.42 -9.08 11.20
CA GLY A 331 -10.68 -9.85 12.18
C GLY A 331 -9.19 -9.61 12.09
N THR A 332 -8.63 -9.08 13.18
CA THR A 332 -7.19 -8.81 13.29
C THR A 332 -6.71 -9.29 14.65
N ILE A 333 -5.65 -10.10 14.64
CA ILE A 333 -5.01 -10.50 15.88
C ILE A 333 -3.49 -10.38 15.78
N LYS A 334 -2.82 -10.12 16.90
CA LYS A 334 -1.36 -10.05 16.96
C LYS A 334 -0.76 -11.43 16.70
N ARG A 335 0.38 -11.48 16.01
CA ARG A 335 1.25 -12.66 15.97
C ARG A 335 1.67 -13.06 17.40
N GLY A 336 1.76 -14.36 17.64
CA GLY A 336 2.39 -14.93 18.81
C GLY A 336 3.91 -14.76 18.76
N ASP A 337 4.57 -15.01 19.88
CA ASP A 337 6.03 -14.94 19.97
C ASP A 337 6.71 -16.13 19.28
N ASP A 338 5.96 -17.21 19.01
CA ASP A 338 6.39 -18.42 18.33
C ASP A 338 5.24 -19.06 17.51
N PRO A 339 5.51 -20.11 16.70
CA PRO A 339 4.48 -20.77 15.90
C PRO A 339 3.34 -21.43 16.70
N ILE A 340 3.57 -21.84 17.95
CA ILE A 340 2.54 -22.45 18.79
C ILE A 340 1.59 -21.35 19.27
N ALA A 341 2.13 -20.25 19.79
CA ALA A 341 1.36 -19.07 20.15
C ALA A 341 0.61 -18.51 18.94
N ASP A 342 1.22 -18.48 17.75
CA ASP A 342 0.51 -18.13 16.50
C ASP A 342 -0.69 -19.04 16.25
N SER A 343 -0.55 -20.35 16.45
CA SER A 343 -1.66 -21.29 16.27
C SER A 343 -2.82 -21.02 17.25
N GLU A 344 -2.51 -20.65 18.49
CA GLU A 344 -3.50 -20.25 19.49
C GLU A 344 -4.21 -18.94 19.11
N GLN A 345 -3.46 -17.94 18.62
CA GLN A 345 -4.03 -16.69 18.13
C GLN A 345 -4.93 -16.92 16.90
N ILE A 346 -4.50 -17.77 15.97
CA ILE A 346 -5.30 -18.16 14.79
C ILE A 346 -6.60 -18.85 15.25
N LEU A 347 -6.51 -19.79 16.18
CA LEU A 347 -7.69 -20.49 16.70
C LEU A 347 -8.65 -19.51 17.40
N LYS A 348 -8.12 -18.54 18.16
CA LYS A 348 -8.91 -17.49 18.79
C LYS A 348 -9.62 -16.62 17.74
N LEU A 349 -8.93 -16.20 16.69
CA LEU A 349 -9.49 -15.42 15.59
C LEU A 349 -10.58 -16.21 14.84
N LEU A 350 -10.34 -17.49 14.56
CA LEU A 350 -11.30 -18.34 13.86
C LEU A 350 -12.55 -18.67 14.71
N ASN A 351 -12.45 -18.62 16.04
CA ASN A 351 -13.59 -18.83 16.94
C ASN A 351 -14.29 -17.52 17.34
N SER A 352 -13.80 -16.37 16.88
CA SER A 352 -14.43 -15.07 17.13
C SER A 352 -15.72 -14.93 16.32
N LYS A 353 -16.86 -14.98 17.01
CA LYS A 353 -18.18 -14.80 16.39
C LYS A 353 -18.40 -13.37 15.89
N LYS A 354 -17.79 -12.37 16.54
CA LYS A 354 -17.80 -10.96 16.11
C LYS A 354 -17.14 -10.84 14.75
N ASP A 355 -15.88 -11.24 14.65
CA ASP A 355 -15.09 -11.14 13.41
C ASP A 355 -15.70 -11.97 12.26
N GLU A 356 -16.26 -13.15 12.57
CA GLU A 356 -16.99 -13.95 11.58
C GLU A 356 -18.23 -13.22 11.02
N SER A 357 -18.98 -12.55 11.89
CA SER A 357 -20.18 -11.81 11.50
C SER A 357 -19.84 -10.59 10.65
N GLU A 358 -18.83 -9.81 11.05
CA GLU A 358 -18.35 -8.65 10.29
C GLU A 358 -17.88 -9.06 8.89
N LEU A 359 -17.02 -10.09 8.80
CA LEU A 359 -16.51 -10.54 7.51
C LEU A 359 -17.61 -11.10 6.61
N THR A 360 -18.60 -11.79 7.20
CA THR A 360 -19.77 -12.27 6.45
C THR A 360 -20.57 -11.10 5.88
N MET A 361 -20.80 -10.05 6.65
CA MET A 361 -21.51 -8.86 6.17
C MET A 361 -20.76 -8.17 5.03
N CYS A 362 -19.44 -7.96 5.19
CA CYS A 362 -18.58 -7.40 4.15
C CYS A 362 -18.66 -8.22 2.85
N SER A 363 -18.61 -9.55 2.97
CA SER A 363 -18.65 -10.48 1.83
C SER A 363 -20.00 -10.47 1.12
N ASP A 364 -21.11 -10.40 1.86
CA ASP A 364 -22.44 -10.39 1.25
C ASP A 364 -22.74 -9.06 0.55
N VAL A 365 -22.30 -7.93 1.10
CA VAL A 365 -22.39 -6.63 0.41
C VAL A 365 -21.51 -6.62 -0.84
N ASP A 366 -20.29 -7.14 -0.76
CA ASP A 366 -19.38 -7.23 -1.90
C ASP A 366 -19.95 -8.12 -3.02
N ARG A 367 -20.57 -9.26 -2.68
CA ARG A 367 -21.30 -10.09 -3.66
C ARG A 367 -22.47 -9.34 -4.28
N ASN A 368 -23.21 -8.56 -3.49
CA ASN A 368 -24.31 -7.72 -3.98
C ASN A 368 -23.80 -6.65 -4.95
N ASP A 369 -22.69 -5.99 -4.64
CA ASP A 369 -22.07 -4.98 -5.51
C ASP A 369 -21.61 -5.57 -6.84
N LYS A 370 -20.91 -6.71 -6.80
CA LYS A 370 -20.53 -7.44 -8.02
C LYS A 370 -21.72 -7.86 -8.85
N SER A 371 -22.81 -8.28 -8.21
CA SER A 371 -24.01 -8.77 -8.91
C SER A 371 -24.64 -7.69 -9.80
N ARG A 372 -24.43 -6.40 -9.49
CA ARG A 372 -24.89 -5.28 -10.33
C ARG A 372 -24.18 -5.20 -11.67
N VAL A 373 -22.92 -5.64 -11.77
CA VAL A 373 -22.05 -5.45 -12.95
C VAL A 373 -21.55 -6.77 -13.58
N CYS A 374 -21.73 -7.89 -12.88
CA CYS A 374 -21.28 -9.20 -13.34
C CYS A 374 -22.36 -9.97 -14.11
N VAL A 375 -21.91 -10.98 -14.86
CA VAL A 375 -22.79 -11.99 -15.48
C VAL A 375 -23.47 -12.78 -14.35
N PRO A 376 -24.81 -12.96 -14.38
CA PRO A 376 -25.51 -13.77 -13.39
C PRO A 376 -24.88 -15.16 -13.21
N GLY A 377 -24.73 -15.59 -11.95
CA GLY A 377 -24.09 -16.86 -11.60
C GLY A 377 -22.56 -16.90 -11.68
N SER A 378 -21.90 -15.82 -12.11
CA SER A 378 -20.43 -15.76 -12.14
C SER A 378 -19.79 -15.32 -10.82
N VAL A 379 -20.54 -14.68 -9.93
CA VAL A 379 -20.02 -14.18 -8.64
C VAL A 379 -19.83 -15.34 -7.67
N LYS A 380 -18.61 -15.55 -7.19
CA LYS A 380 -18.22 -16.67 -6.33
C LYS A 380 -17.28 -16.23 -5.22
N VAL A 381 -17.51 -16.75 -4.01
CA VAL A 381 -16.53 -16.71 -2.92
C VAL A 381 -15.59 -17.90 -3.12
N ILE A 382 -14.37 -17.64 -3.57
CA ILE A 382 -13.35 -18.66 -3.87
C ILE A 382 -12.40 -18.91 -2.71
N GLY A 383 -12.39 -18.02 -1.72
CA GLY A 383 -11.73 -18.21 -0.44
C GLY A 383 -12.59 -17.61 0.67
N ARG A 384 -12.81 -18.34 1.76
CA ARG A 384 -13.58 -17.87 2.91
C ARG A 384 -12.78 -18.03 4.20
N ARG A 385 -12.72 -16.98 5.01
CA ARG A 385 -12.01 -16.86 6.28
C ARG A 385 -10.57 -17.40 6.18
N GLN A 386 -9.92 -17.14 5.06
CA GLN A 386 -8.55 -17.59 4.86
C GLN A 386 -7.61 -16.79 5.75
N ILE A 387 -6.68 -17.50 6.37
CA ILE A 387 -5.67 -16.89 7.22
C ILE A 387 -4.59 -16.26 6.35
N GLU A 388 -4.42 -14.96 6.47
CA GLU A 388 -3.29 -14.23 5.94
C GLU A 388 -2.38 -13.77 7.09
N MET A 389 -1.15 -14.29 7.09
CA MET A 389 -0.15 -13.93 8.08
C MET A 389 0.72 -12.78 7.55
N TYR A 390 0.84 -11.75 8.36
CA TYR A 390 1.73 -10.61 8.17
C TYR A 390 2.83 -10.65 9.24
N SER A 391 3.80 -9.75 9.15
CA SER A 391 4.95 -9.72 10.09
C SER A 391 4.54 -9.56 11.55
N ARG A 392 3.48 -8.79 11.83
CA ARG A 392 2.99 -8.51 13.19
C ARG A 392 1.55 -8.94 13.47
N LEU A 393 0.77 -9.17 12.42
CA LEU A 393 -0.67 -9.37 12.52
C LEU A 393 -1.09 -10.59 11.70
N ILE A 394 -2.23 -11.15 12.06
CA ILE A 394 -2.93 -12.19 11.33
C ILE A 394 -4.33 -11.66 11.01
N HIS A 395 -4.75 -11.81 9.76
CA HIS A 395 -6.04 -11.38 9.25
C HIS A 395 -6.86 -12.56 8.73
N THR A 396 -8.19 -12.50 8.87
CA THR A 396 -9.09 -13.34 8.10
C THR A 396 -9.55 -12.59 6.85
N VAL A 397 -9.48 -13.27 5.71
CA VAL A 397 -9.72 -12.67 4.39
C VAL A 397 -10.66 -13.57 3.58
N ASP A 398 -11.68 -12.96 2.99
CA ASP A 398 -12.49 -13.60 1.96
C ASP A 398 -11.98 -13.15 0.57
N HIS A 399 -12.10 -14.02 -0.43
CA HIS A 399 -11.71 -13.71 -1.81
C HIS A 399 -12.88 -13.99 -2.72
N ILE A 400 -13.35 -12.91 -3.34
CA ILE A 400 -14.59 -12.92 -4.09
C ILE A 400 -14.25 -12.50 -5.52
N GLU A 401 -14.67 -13.30 -6.48
CA GLU A 401 -14.49 -13.02 -7.89
C GLU A 401 -15.84 -12.97 -8.63
N GLY A 402 -15.83 -12.32 -9.79
CA GLY A 402 -16.94 -12.33 -10.73
C GLY A 402 -16.43 -12.11 -12.15
N ARG A 403 -17.35 -12.25 -13.12
CA ARG A 403 -17.07 -11.91 -14.52
C ARG A 403 -17.95 -10.74 -14.94
N LEU A 404 -17.35 -9.60 -15.29
CA LEU A 404 -18.06 -8.42 -15.79
C LEU A 404 -18.92 -8.76 -17.01
N ARG A 405 -20.08 -8.11 -17.15
CA ARG A 405 -20.92 -8.19 -18.37
C ARG A 405 -20.22 -7.57 -19.58
N ASP A 406 -20.74 -7.84 -20.78
CA ASP A 406 -20.15 -7.33 -22.03
C ASP A 406 -20.25 -5.81 -22.14
N ASP A 407 -21.24 -5.23 -21.47
CA ASP A 407 -21.56 -3.79 -21.48
C ASP A 407 -20.97 -3.03 -20.29
N MET A 408 -20.06 -3.65 -19.54
CA MET A 408 -19.46 -3.10 -18.31
C MET A 408 -17.93 -3.05 -18.40
N ASP A 409 -17.35 -2.01 -17.82
CA ASP A 409 -15.91 -1.77 -17.77
C ASP A 409 -15.36 -1.80 -16.33
N ALA A 410 -14.04 -1.57 -16.19
CA ALA A 410 -13.41 -1.53 -14.86
C ALA A 410 -13.85 -0.34 -14.00
N PHE A 411 -14.36 0.74 -14.58
CA PHE A 411 -14.94 1.84 -13.80
C PHE A 411 -16.33 1.47 -13.28
N ASP A 412 -17.10 0.65 -13.98
CA ASP A 412 -18.34 0.08 -13.45
C ASP A 412 -18.05 -0.83 -12.25
N ALA A 413 -17.01 -1.65 -12.35
CA ALA A 413 -16.50 -2.44 -11.22
C ALA A 413 -16.13 -1.54 -10.02
N PHE A 414 -15.34 -0.49 -10.25
CA PHE A 414 -14.94 0.45 -9.20
C PHE A 414 -16.14 1.15 -8.53
N LEU A 415 -17.04 1.74 -9.33
CA LEU A 415 -18.18 2.52 -8.86
C LEU A 415 -19.25 1.66 -8.15
N SER A 416 -19.42 0.41 -8.55
CA SER A 416 -20.33 -0.50 -7.87
C SER A 416 -19.88 -0.84 -6.45
N HIS A 417 -18.57 -0.85 -6.20
CA HIS A 417 -17.96 -1.15 -4.89
C HIS A 417 -17.68 0.10 -4.05
N ALA A 418 -17.78 1.30 -4.62
CA ALA A 418 -17.55 2.56 -3.92
C ALA A 418 -18.61 2.79 -2.80
N TRP A 419 -18.24 2.93 -1.53
CA TRP A 419 -16.99 2.43 -0.93
C TRP A 419 -17.22 1.16 -0.12
N ALA A 420 -16.13 0.45 0.15
CA ALA A 420 -16.15 -0.81 0.85
C ALA A 420 -16.77 -0.67 2.24
N VAL A 421 -17.45 -1.72 2.67
CA VAL A 421 -18.08 -1.80 3.99
C VAL A 421 -17.06 -1.67 5.11
N THR A 422 -15.84 -2.20 4.91
CA THR A 422 -14.69 -2.13 5.81
C THR A 422 -14.27 -0.71 6.20
N VAL A 423 -14.73 0.30 5.45
CA VAL A 423 -14.50 1.72 5.75
C VAL A 423 -15.77 2.54 5.87
N THR A 424 -16.93 2.00 5.52
CA THR A 424 -18.22 2.71 5.58
C THR A 424 -19.16 2.05 6.56
N GLY A 425 -19.75 0.92 6.16
CA GLY A 425 -20.69 0.12 6.91
C GLY A 425 -21.86 -0.37 6.06
N ALA A 426 -22.88 -0.91 6.71
CA ALA A 426 -24.04 -1.49 6.06
C ALA A 426 -25.33 -1.11 6.81
N PRO A 427 -26.42 -0.70 6.12
CA PRO A 427 -26.51 -0.40 4.68
C PRO A 427 -25.65 0.82 4.28
N LYS A 428 -24.92 0.73 3.15
CA LYS A 428 -23.87 1.71 2.77
C LYS A 428 -24.32 3.16 2.80
N LEU A 429 -25.45 3.51 2.17
CA LEU A 429 -25.94 4.88 2.13
C LEU A 429 -26.24 5.44 3.53
N TRP A 430 -26.84 4.64 4.41
CA TRP A 430 -27.13 5.04 5.79
C TRP A 430 -25.86 5.18 6.61
N ALA A 431 -24.89 4.27 6.43
CA ALA A 431 -23.59 4.35 7.08
C ALA A 431 -22.84 5.63 6.66
N MET A 432 -22.82 5.97 5.37
CA MET A 432 -22.20 7.21 4.88
C MET A 432 -22.89 8.46 5.43
N ARG A 433 -24.23 8.47 5.55
CA ARG A 433 -24.97 9.58 6.19
C ARG A 433 -24.63 9.73 7.67
N PHE A 434 -24.49 8.60 8.38
CA PHE A 434 -24.08 8.60 9.78
C PHE A 434 -22.66 9.19 9.92
N ILE A 435 -21.72 8.73 9.09
CA ILE A 435 -20.34 9.23 9.04
C ILE A 435 -20.32 10.75 8.79
N GLU A 436 -21.00 11.20 7.74
CA GLU A 436 -21.05 12.62 7.37
C GLU A 436 -21.65 13.50 8.49
N SER A 437 -22.58 12.96 9.27
CA SER A 437 -23.25 13.70 10.34
C SER A 437 -22.48 13.71 11.67
N ASN A 438 -21.55 12.77 11.87
CA ASN A 438 -20.95 12.54 13.19
C ASN A 438 -19.42 12.62 13.22
N GLU A 439 -18.72 12.53 12.08
CA GLU A 439 -17.29 12.82 12.06
C GLU A 439 -17.01 14.32 12.15
N LYS A 440 -15.80 14.71 12.57
CA LYS A 440 -15.42 16.12 12.76
C LYS A 440 -14.84 16.81 11.53
N SER A 441 -14.43 16.02 10.54
CA SER A 441 -13.80 16.54 9.33
C SER A 441 -14.01 15.60 8.14
N PRO A 442 -14.01 16.11 6.90
CA PRO A 442 -14.07 15.26 5.70
C PRO A 442 -12.94 14.23 5.69
N ARG A 443 -13.19 13.09 5.05
CA ARG A 443 -12.21 11.99 4.98
C ARG A 443 -11.10 12.25 3.98
N ALA A 444 -11.33 13.13 3.00
CA ALA A 444 -10.44 13.37 1.88
C ALA A 444 -10.02 12.02 1.25
N TRP A 445 -8.78 11.59 1.45
CA TRP A 445 -8.27 10.35 0.90
C TRP A 445 -8.67 9.10 1.68
N TYR A 446 -8.94 9.16 2.99
CA TYR A 446 -9.21 7.97 3.82
C TYR A 446 -10.49 7.23 3.40
N GLY A 447 -10.39 5.91 3.20
CA GLY A 447 -11.52 5.08 2.76
C GLY A 447 -11.89 5.24 1.27
N GLY A 448 -11.09 5.98 0.51
CA GLY A 448 -11.07 5.95 -0.95
C GLY A 448 -10.17 4.83 -1.48
N ALA A 449 -9.49 5.08 -2.60
CA ALA A 449 -8.59 4.11 -3.21
C ALA A 449 -7.33 4.75 -3.82
N ILE A 450 -6.29 3.94 -4.00
CA ILE A 450 -5.09 4.28 -4.77
C ILE A 450 -4.80 3.18 -5.78
N GLY A 451 -4.02 3.49 -6.82
CA GLY A 451 -3.51 2.49 -7.73
C GLY A 451 -3.51 2.96 -9.18
N MET A 452 -3.75 2.00 -10.08
CA MET A 452 -3.60 2.21 -11.52
C MET A 452 -4.84 1.79 -12.30
N VAL A 453 -5.08 2.52 -13.38
CA VAL A 453 -6.08 2.18 -14.41
C VAL A 453 -5.38 2.13 -15.75
N GLY A 454 -5.19 0.92 -16.28
CA GLY A 454 -4.53 0.70 -17.57
C GLY A 454 -5.39 1.16 -18.73
N PHE A 455 -4.76 1.68 -19.78
CA PHE A 455 -5.49 2.02 -21.01
C PHE A 455 -5.96 0.79 -21.78
N ASN A 456 -5.47 -0.40 -21.46
CA ASN A 456 -6.02 -1.67 -21.94
C ASN A 456 -7.37 -2.04 -21.29
N GLY A 457 -7.84 -1.28 -20.29
CA GLY A 457 -9.08 -1.51 -19.57
C GLY A 457 -8.91 -2.24 -18.22
N ASP A 458 -7.69 -2.66 -17.86
CA ASP A 458 -7.42 -3.27 -16.56
C ASP A 458 -7.36 -2.22 -15.45
N MET A 459 -7.56 -2.67 -14.22
CA MET A 459 -7.50 -1.82 -13.03
C MET A 459 -6.92 -2.59 -11.86
N ASN A 460 -6.07 -1.94 -11.06
CA ASN A 460 -5.54 -2.54 -9.85
C ASN A 460 -5.48 -1.48 -8.75
N THR A 461 -6.37 -1.59 -7.77
CA THR A 461 -6.53 -0.59 -6.72
C THR A 461 -6.57 -1.21 -5.32
N GLY A 462 -5.99 -0.50 -4.36
CA GLY A 462 -6.06 -0.80 -2.93
C GLY A 462 -6.82 0.30 -2.19
N LEU A 463 -7.45 -0.05 -1.07
CA LEU A 463 -8.10 0.95 -0.22
C LEU A 463 -7.07 1.85 0.45
N THR A 464 -7.41 3.11 0.69
CA THR A 464 -6.58 4.05 1.48
C THR A 464 -6.80 3.86 2.98
N LEU A 465 -6.39 2.68 3.45
CA LEU A 465 -6.25 2.31 4.84
C LEU A 465 -4.78 2.41 5.25
N ARG A 466 -4.50 2.52 6.56
CA ARG A 466 -3.10 2.52 7.05
C ARG A 466 -2.24 3.55 6.29
N THR A 467 -2.81 4.73 6.12
CA THR A 467 -2.30 5.80 5.25
C THR A 467 -2.00 7.05 6.07
N ILE A 468 -0.86 7.66 5.78
CA ILE A 468 -0.44 8.97 6.28
C ILE A 468 -0.64 9.96 5.13
N ARG A 469 -1.48 10.97 5.36
CA ARG A 469 -1.58 12.13 4.48
C ARG A 469 -0.66 13.21 5.04
N ILE A 470 0.34 13.64 4.28
CA ILE A 470 1.19 14.76 4.68
C ILE A 470 0.76 15.97 3.87
N LYS A 471 0.34 17.04 4.52
CA LYS A 471 -0.07 18.29 3.86
C LYS A 471 0.51 19.48 4.59
N ASP A 472 1.20 20.36 3.87
CA ASP A 472 1.81 21.58 4.42
C ASP A 472 2.69 21.31 5.66
N GLY A 473 3.44 20.22 5.62
CA GLY A 473 4.31 19.78 6.71
C GLY A 473 3.59 19.15 7.91
N ILE A 474 2.27 18.91 7.85
CA ILE A 474 1.50 18.20 8.89
C ILE A 474 1.15 16.80 8.38
N ALA A 475 1.52 15.78 9.15
CA ALA A 475 1.14 14.41 8.92
C ALA A 475 -0.19 14.11 9.63
N GLU A 476 -1.18 13.64 8.87
CA GLU A 476 -2.51 13.25 9.33
C GLU A 476 -2.70 11.74 9.15
N VAL A 477 -3.16 11.07 10.20
CA VAL A 477 -3.50 9.64 10.20
C VAL A 477 -4.93 9.49 10.67
N ARG A 478 -5.80 8.95 9.84
CA ARG A 478 -7.17 8.60 10.24
C ARG A 478 -7.27 7.10 10.49
N ALA A 479 -7.93 6.73 11.58
CA ALA A 479 -8.23 5.35 11.93
C ALA A 479 -9.68 5.22 12.40
N GLY A 480 -10.35 4.15 11.96
CA GLY A 480 -11.69 3.79 12.37
C GLY A 480 -11.78 2.35 12.87
N ALA A 481 -12.88 2.07 13.54
CA ALA A 481 -13.25 0.75 14.05
C ALA A 481 -14.65 0.38 13.56
N THR A 482 -14.87 -0.90 13.31
CA THR A 482 -16.18 -1.40 12.90
C THR A 482 -17.08 -1.47 14.12
N LEU A 483 -18.12 -0.65 14.13
CA LEU A 483 -19.08 -0.61 15.21
C LEU A 483 -20.24 -1.55 14.89
N LEU A 484 -20.58 -2.38 15.88
CA LEU A 484 -21.73 -3.26 15.88
C LEU A 484 -22.66 -2.96 17.06
N TYR A 485 -23.82 -3.61 17.08
CA TYR A 485 -24.78 -3.48 18.16
C TYR A 485 -24.19 -3.76 19.55
N ASP A 486 -23.29 -4.74 19.64
CA ASP A 486 -22.65 -5.19 20.88
C ASP A 486 -21.26 -4.58 21.13
N SER A 487 -20.77 -3.67 20.26
CA SER A 487 -19.49 -2.98 20.45
C SER A 487 -19.38 -2.32 21.82
N ASN A 488 -18.21 -2.46 22.44
CA ASN A 488 -17.84 -1.81 23.70
C ASN A 488 -17.17 -0.45 23.39
N PRO A 489 -17.76 0.69 23.81
CA PRO A 489 -17.25 2.02 23.46
C PRO A 489 -15.76 2.26 23.73
N GLU A 490 -15.26 1.83 24.89
CA GLU A 490 -13.88 2.02 25.31
C GLU A 490 -12.91 1.14 24.51
N GLU A 491 -13.29 -0.10 24.22
CA GLU A 491 -12.48 -1.02 23.40
C GLU A 491 -12.35 -0.53 21.95
N GLU A 492 -13.43 -0.02 21.35
CA GLU A 492 -13.39 0.48 19.97
C GLU A 492 -12.54 1.77 19.86
N GLU A 493 -12.59 2.65 20.87
CA GLU A 493 -11.69 3.81 20.93
C GLU A 493 -10.22 3.35 20.99
N ALA A 494 -9.90 2.42 21.89
CA ALA A 494 -8.55 1.87 22.01
C ALA A 494 -8.07 1.17 20.70
N GLU A 495 -8.97 0.51 19.98
CA GLU A 495 -8.66 -0.10 18.69
C GLU A 495 -8.26 0.95 17.64
N THR A 496 -8.97 2.08 17.56
CA THR A 496 -8.61 3.15 16.61
C THR A 496 -7.25 3.77 16.93
N GLU A 497 -6.92 3.98 18.21
CA GLU A 497 -5.60 4.45 18.64
C GLU A 497 -4.51 3.44 18.29
N LEU A 498 -4.76 2.14 18.52
CA LEU A 498 -3.83 1.07 18.18
C LEU A 498 -3.57 1.02 16.66
N LYS A 499 -4.62 1.10 15.83
CA LYS A 499 -4.49 1.13 14.36
C LYS A 499 -3.67 2.34 13.88
N ALA A 500 -3.86 3.51 14.49
CA ALA A 500 -3.09 4.72 14.17
C ALA A 500 -1.64 4.65 14.65
N SER A 501 -1.38 3.98 15.78
CA SER A 501 -0.07 3.95 16.44
C SER A 501 1.08 3.49 15.54
N ALA A 502 0.84 2.52 14.65
CA ALA A 502 1.85 2.02 13.72
C ALA A 502 2.33 3.09 12.72
N MET A 503 1.42 3.94 12.27
CA MET A 503 1.72 5.03 11.34
C MET A 503 2.40 6.20 12.05
N LEU A 504 1.90 6.55 13.25
CA LEU A 504 2.53 7.56 14.10
C LEU A 504 3.95 7.15 14.50
N ALA A 505 4.18 5.87 14.80
CA ALA A 505 5.51 5.34 15.06
C ALA A 505 6.43 5.47 13.84
N ALA A 506 5.94 5.21 12.62
CA ALA A 506 6.75 5.40 11.41
C ALA A 506 7.15 6.87 11.19
N ILE A 507 6.26 7.82 11.49
CA ILE A 507 6.55 9.27 11.44
C ILE A 507 7.63 9.65 12.46
N ARG A 508 7.50 9.19 13.71
CA ARG A 508 8.43 9.50 14.81
C ARG A 508 9.77 8.80 14.66
N ASP A 509 9.80 7.56 14.20
CA ASP A 509 11.04 6.80 14.04
C ASP A 509 11.90 7.34 12.89
N ALA A 510 11.28 7.89 11.83
CA ALA A 510 11.99 8.54 10.74
C ALA A 510 12.87 9.71 11.26
N LYS A 511 12.41 10.42 12.30
CA LYS A 511 13.20 11.43 13.01
C LYS A 511 14.45 10.84 13.66
N ILE A 512 14.30 9.69 14.34
CA ILE A 512 15.40 9.04 15.10
C ILE A 512 16.44 8.46 14.15
N ALA A 513 16.02 7.85 13.04
CA ALA A 513 16.93 7.26 12.06
C ALA A 513 17.87 8.29 11.41
N ASN A 514 17.44 9.54 11.27
CA ASN A 514 18.29 10.65 10.82
C ASN A 514 19.43 11.00 11.81
N SER A 515 19.32 10.59 13.08
CA SER A 515 20.39 10.73 14.08
C SER A 515 21.32 9.51 14.17
N ALA A 516 20.95 8.38 13.57
CA ALA A 516 21.59 7.08 13.83
C ALA A 516 21.97 6.32 12.54
N LYS A 517 22.24 7.02 11.43
CA LYS A 517 22.70 6.41 10.19
C LYS A 517 24.18 5.99 10.28
N ALA A 518 24.47 5.06 11.19
CA ALA A 518 25.61 4.16 11.12
C ALA A 518 25.02 2.75 10.99
N ALA A 519 25.44 2.04 9.94
CA ALA A 519 25.02 0.69 9.66
C ALA A 519 25.13 -0.19 10.92
N ARG A 520 24.09 -1.01 11.19
CA ARG A 520 24.30 -2.22 12.00
C ARG A 520 25.04 -3.23 11.12
N ASP A 521 26.31 -2.97 10.91
CA ASP A 521 27.26 -4.06 10.79
C ASP A 521 27.37 -4.65 12.19
N VAL A 522 27.18 -5.96 12.32
CA VAL A 522 27.59 -6.67 13.53
C VAL A 522 29.08 -6.41 13.63
N ALA A 523 29.50 -5.49 14.52
CA ALA A 523 30.90 -5.19 14.70
C ALA A 523 31.64 -6.50 14.95
N PRO A 524 32.78 -6.76 14.28
CA PRO A 524 33.51 -8.01 14.41
C PRO A 524 34.25 -8.01 15.76
N VAL A 525 33.48 -8.09 16.84
CA VAL A 525 33.96 -8.06 18.24
C VAL A 525 34.87 -9.23 18.59
N GLY A 526 34.88 -10.28 17.77
CA GLY A 526 35.76 -11.43 17.90
C GLY A 526 36.99 -11.38 16.99
N ALA A 527 37.19 -10.34 16.18
CA ALA A 527 38.37 -10.25 15.31
C ALA A 527 39.67 -10.31 16.12
N GLY A 528 40.54 -11.27 15.77
CA GLY A 528 41.82 -11.50 16.46
C GLY A 528 41.72 -12.38 17.71
N VAL A 529 40.54 -12.88 18.06
CA VAL A 529 40.33 -13.82 19.18
C VAL A 529 40.39 -15.26 18.65
N ASN A 530 41.24 -16.08 19.26
CA ASN A 530 41.37 -17.51 18.99
C ASN A 530 40.57 -18.31 20.02
N ILE A 531 39.59 -19.07 19.56
CA ILE A 531 38.68 -19.85 20.42
C ILE A 531 38.96 -21.34 20.24
N LEU A 532 39.23 -22.03 21.35
CA LEU A 532 39.24 -23.49 21.42
C LEU A 532 37.86 -23.99 21.84
N LEU A 533 37.16 -24.66 20.94
CA LEU A 533 35.84 -25.23 21.21
C LEU A 533 35.96 -26.76 21.41
N VAL A 534 35.62 -27.24 22.60
CA VAL A 534 35.70 -28.65 22.98
C VAL A 534 34.33 -29.30 22.75
N ASP A 535 34.28 -30.23 21.80
CA ASP A 535 33.12 -31.04 21.44
C ASP A 535 32.94 -32.21 22.42
N HIS A 536 31.83 -32.20 23.18
CA HIS A 536 31.40 -33.28 24.08
C HIS A 536 30.37 -34.20 23.39
N GLU A 537 30.58 -34.44 22.09
CA GLU A 537 29.72 -35.26 21.23
C GLU A 537 28.34 -34.65 20.96
N ASP A 538 28.26 -33.33 20.86
CA ASP A 538 27.02 -32.64 20.51
C ASP A 538 26.80 -32.57 18.98
N SER A 539 25.55 -32.78 18.58
CA SER A 539 25.16 -32.77 17.17
C SER A 539 25.15 -31.36 16.55
N PHE A 540 25.16 -30.30 17.37
CA PHE A 540 25.08 -28.90 16.94
C PHE A 540 26.38 -28.11 17.18
N VAL A 541 27.46 -28.78 17.56
CA VAL A 541 28.74 -28.14 17.90
C VAL A 541 29.30 -27.24 16.80
N HIS A 542 29.09 -27.60 15.53
CA HIS A 542 29.51 -26.79 14.39
C HIS A 542 28.61 -25.58 14.14
N THR A 543 27.34 -25.63 14.54
CA THR A 543 26.44 -24.47 14.55
C THR A 543 26.88 -23.48 15.61
N LEU A 544 27.23 -23.97 16.81
CA LEU A 544 27.79 -23.14 17.87
C LEU A 544 29.11 -22.48 17.43
N ALA A 545 30.02 -23.25 16.81
CA ALA A 545 31.25 -22.72 16.24
C ALA A 545 31.00 -21.67 15.15
N ASN A 546 29.94 -21.83 14.34
CA ASN A 546 29.55 -20.86 13.32
C ASN A 546 29.13 -19.52 13.93
N TYR A 547 28.39 -19.51 15.04
CA TYR A 547 28.02 -18.27 15.73
C TYR A 547 29.24 -17.48 16.22
N PHE A 548 30.25 -18.18 16.76
CA PHE A 548 31.51 -17.54 17.14
C PHE A 548 32.30 -17.04 15.92
N ARG A 549 32.32 -17.76 14.79
CA ARG A 549 32.99 -17.28 13.57
C ARG A 549 32.34 -16.04 12.98
N GLN A 550 31.02 -15.90 13.10
CA GLN A 550 30.28 -14.72 12.64
C GLN A 550 30.67 -13.43 13.39
N THR A 551 31.28 -13.53 14.58
CA THR A 551 31.84 -12.37 15.29
C THR A 551 33.23 -11.97 14.78
N GLY A 552 33.81 -12.73 13.83
CA GLY A 552 35.16 -12.54 13.32
C GLY A 552 36.24 -13.37 14.03
N ALA A 553 35.88 -14.21 15.00
CA ALA A 553 36.82 -15.06 15.74
C ALA A 553 37.32 -16.26 14.95
N THR A 554 38.56 -16.68 15.22
CA THR A 554 39.13 -17.92 14.69
C THR A 554 38.76 -19.06 15.64
N VAL A 555 37.91 -19.99 15.19
CA VAL A 555 37.40 -21.08 16.04
C VAL A 555 37.94 -22.43 15.60
N THR A 556 38.68 -23.10 16.48
CA THR A 556 39.15 -24.48 16.30
C THR A 556 38.36 -25.43 17.18
N THR A 557 37.72 -26.43 16.57
CA THR A 557 36.91 -27.42 17.28
C THR A 557 37.68 -28.72 17.45
N VAL A 558 37.72 -29.27 18.67
CA VAL A 558 38.37 -30.56 18.98
C VAL A 558 37.44 -31.43 19.82
N ARG A 559 37.47 -32.75 19.63
CA ARG A 559 36.67 -33.68 20.43
C ARG A 559 37.31 -33.93 21.79
N THR A 560 36.50 -34.06 22.82
CA THR A 560 36.94 -34.43 24.17
C THR A 560 37.52 -35.86 24.22
N PRO A 561 38.53 -36.13 25.07
CA PRO A 561 39.32 -35.16 25.84
C PRO A 561 40.33 -34.43 24.94
N ALA A 562 40.41 -33.10 25.05
CA ALA A 562 41.41 -32.34 24.30
C ALA A 562 42.80 -32.51 24.96
N PRO A 563 43.83 -32.98 24.24
CA PRO A 563 45.18 -33.10 24.79
C PRO A 563 45.76 -31.73 25.20
N GLU A 564 46.61 -31.68 26.23
CA GLU A 564 47.24 -30.41 26.67
C GLU A 564 48.06 -29.75 25.55
N GLU A 565 48.69 -30.55 24.68
CA GLU A 565 49.43 -30.07 23.50
C GLU A 565 48.59 -29.18 22.58
N VAL A 566 47.26 -29.37 22.56
CA VAL A 566 46.34 -28.54 21.77
C VAL A 566 46.27 -27.12 22.32
N PHE A 567 46.31 -26.95 23.64
CA PHE A 567 46.32 -25.62 24.26
C PHE A 567 47.62 -24.89 23.96
N ASP A 568 48.75 -25.59 24.05
CA ASP A 568 50.06 -24.98 23.82
C ASP A 568 50.28 -24.63 22.34
N ARG A 569 49.71 -25.42 21.41
CA ARG A 569 49.79 -25.15 19.97
C ARG A 569 48.84 -24.05 19.50
N LEU A 570 47.62 -24.02 20.04
CA LEU A 570 46.59 -23.08 19.58
C LEU A 570 46.64 -21.73 20.31
N ASP A 571 47.24 -21.69 21.50
CA ASP A 571 47.30 -20.51 22.38
C ASP A 571 45.95 -19.77 22.44
N PRO A 572 44.86 -20.44 22.86
CA PRO A 572 43.52 -19.89 22.74
C PRO A 572 43.26 -18.79 23.77
N ASP A 573 42.58 -17.73 23.35
CA ASP A 573 42.11 -16.64 24.23
C ASP A 573 40.87 -17.03 25.03
N LEU A 574 40.11 -18.02 24.56
CA LEU A 574 38.85 -18.49 25.16
C LEU A 574 38.65 -19.98 24.92
N VAL A 575 38.23 -20.69 25.97
CA VAL A 575 37.83 -22.10 25.89
C VAL A 575 36.31 -22.18 25.95
N VAL A 576 35.68 -22.72 24.90
CA VAL A 576 34.25 -22.98 24.86
C VAL A 576 34.01 -24.48 25.05
N LEU A 577 33.19 -24.83 26.03
CA LEU A 577 32.75 -26.19 26.26
C LEU A 577 31.36 -26.35 25.62
N SER A 578 31.27 -27.15 24.56
CA SER A 578 29.99 -27.49 23.94
C SER A 578 29.10 -28.26 24.92
N PRO A 579 27.77 -28.32 24.70
CA PRO A 579 26.95 -29.27 25.44
C PRO A 579 27.31 -30.71 25.04
N GLY A 580 26.74 -31.69 25.74
CA GLY A 580 26.91 -33.11 25.41
C GLY A 580 25.92 -33.98 26.18
N PRO A 581 25.60 -35.18 25.69
CA PRO A 581 24.68 -36.09 26.37
C PRO A 581 25.33 -36.70 27.63
N GLY A 582 24.54 -36.98 28.67
CA GLY A 582 25.07 -37.57 29.91
C GLY A 582 25.50 -36.54 30.95
N ASN A 583 26.48 -36.89 31.77
CA ASN A 583 26.96 -36.07 32.89
C ASN A 583 28.40 -35.58 32.67
N PRO A 584 28.82 -34.46 33.31
CA PRO A 584 30.19 -33.93 33.15
C PRO A 584 31.34 -34.89 33.48
N LYS A 585 31.07 -35.99 34.19
CA LYS A 585 32.06 -37.04 34.49
C LYS A 585 32.35 -37.93 33.28
N ASP A 586 31.39 -38.10 32.37
CA ASP A 586 31.49 -38.99 31.21
C ASP A 586 32.53 -38.47 30.21
N PHE A 587 32.80 -37.16 30.21
CA PHE A 587 33.79 -36.51 29.35
C PHE A 587 34.95 -35.85 30.10
N ASP A 588 35.12 -36.18 31.38
CA ASP A 588 36.14 -35.61 32.26
C ASP A 588 36.26 -34.07 32.17
N CYS A 589 35.12 -33.37 32.20
CA CYS A 589 35.09 -31.91 32.11
C CYS A 589 35.91 -31.26 33.25
N LYS A 590 36.09 -31.97 34.38
CA LYS A 590 36.90 -31.51 35.51
C LYS A 590 38.37 -31.36 35.13
N ALA A 591 38.94 -32.33 34.40
CA ALA A 591 40.31 -32.22 33.89
C ALA A 591 40.42 -31.04 32.92
N MET A 592 39.50 -30.91 31.97
CA MET A 592 39.47 -29.82 30.99
C MET A 592 39.41 -28.43 31.64
N ILE A 593 38.51 -28.24 32.62
CA ILE A 593 38.40 -26.99 33.37
C ILE A 593 39.67 -26.71 34.17
N LYS A 594 40.28 -27.75 34.77
CA LYS A 594 41.54 -27.60 35.50
C LYS A 594 42.67 -27.16 34.58
N THR A 595 42.80 -27.76 33.40
CA THR A 595 43.84 -27.43 32.39
C THR A 595 43.68 -26.00 31.88
N ALA A 596 42.46 -25.56 31.57
CA ALA A 596 42.18 -24.18 31.16
C ALA A 596 42.45 -23.16 32.28
N ARG A 597 42.03 -23.45 33.52
CA ARG A 597 42.30 -22.59 34.68
C ARG A 597 43.77 -22.49 35.05
N ALA A 598 44.55 -23.56 34.86
CA ALA A 598 46.00 -23.52 35.09
C ALA A 598 46.73 -22.56 34.14
N ARG A 599 46.07 -22.16 33.03
CA ARG A 599 46.56 -21.22 32.02
C ARG A 599 45.84 -19.86 32.09
N ASP A 600 45.08 -19.60 33.15
CA ASP A 600 44.27 -18.37 33.33
C ASP A 600 43.31 -18.05 32.17
N LEU A 601 42.86 -19.09 31.45
CA LEU A 601 41.95 -18.92 30.31
C LEU A 601 40.50 -18.76 30.78
N PRO A 602 39.73 -17.82 30.19
CA PRO A 602 38.30 -17.76 30.39
C PRO A 602 37.64 -19.02 29.80
N ILE A 603 36.61 -19.51 30.49
CA ILE A 603 35.87 -20.71 30.10
C ILE A 603 34.40 -20.34 29.95
N PHE A 604 33.82 -20.67 28.80
CA PHE A 604 32.41 -20.48 28.51
C PHE A 604 31.76 -21.84 28.24
N GLY A 605 30.91 -22.31 29.16
CA GLY A 605 30.19 -23.58 29.03
C GLY A 605 28.79 -23.36 28.48
N VAL A 606 28.41 -24.16 27.48
CA VAL A 606 27.06 -24.18 26.91
C VAL A 606 26.38 -25.45 27.39
N CYS A 607 25.23 -25.31 28.05
CA CYS A 607 24.41 -26.43 28.52
C CYS A 607 23.26 -26.66 27.54
N LEU A 608 22.87 -27.93 27.36
CA LEU A 608 21.63 -28.33 26.69
C LEU A 608 20.40 -27.86 27.47
#